data_AF-A0A819TH32-F1
#
_entry.id   AF-A0A819TH32-F1
#
_cell.length_a   1.000
_cell.length_b   1.000
_cell.length_c   1.000
_cell.angle_alpha   90.00
_cell.angle_beta   90.00
_cell.angle_gamma   90.00
#
_symmetry.space_group_name_H-M   'P 1'
#
loop_
_entity.id
_entity.type
_entity.pdbx_description
1 polymer ?
#
loop_
_entity_poly.entity_id
_entity_poly.type
_entity_poly.pdbx_seq_one_letter_code
_entity_poly.pdbx_strand_id
1 'polypeptide(L)'
;GSGVDDIGSFTIDGTYSNETNRIGLTKQYQIGTGDPSQNLGHQVIIQVTWNEKNNQFEGKWYVQTKKYHGEGKFQLKFDEQQQLPPYEKV
;
A
#
# COMPACT_ATOMS: atom_id res chain seq x y z
N GLY A 1 4.91 6.86 -5.91
CA GLY A 1 3.79 6.31 -6.72
C GLY A 1 2.48 7.01 -6.38
N SER A 2 1.39 6.76 -7.10
CA SER A 2 0.07 7.34 -6.81
C SER A 2 -1.09 6.41 -7.19
N GLY A 3 -2.27 6.67 -6.64
CA GLY A 3 -3.48 5.88 -6.89
C GLY A 3 -4.75 6.53 -6.35
N VAL A 4 -5.87 5.84 -6.52
CA VAL A 4 -7.19 6.24 -6.02
C VAL A 4 -7.90 5.01 -5.44
N ASP A 5 -8.58 5.19 -4.33
CA ASP A 5 -9.50 4.20 -3.76
C ASP A 5 -10.80 4.87 -3.27
N ASP A 6 -11.59 4.13 -2.49
CA ASP A 6 -12.85 4.56 -1.90
C ASP A 6 -12.70 5.67 -0.86
N ILE A 7 -11.52 5.82 -0.24
CA ILE A 7 -11.21 6.93 0.66
C ILE A 7 -10.82 8.16 -0.14
N GLY A 8 -9.97 8.02 -1.15
CA GLY A 8 -9.64 9.13 -2.05
C GLY A 8 -8.38 8.93 -2.87
N SER A 9 -7.91 10.02 -3.48
CA SER A 9 -6.64 10.05 -4.20
C SER A 9 -5.47 10.10 -3.21
N PHE A 10 -4.39 9.41 -3.54
CA PHE A 10 -3.21 9.32 -2.69
C PHE A 10 -1.90 9.25 -3.48
N THR A 11 -0.81 9.65 -2.81
CA THR A 11 0.54 9.25 -3.18
C THR A 11 1.03 8.16 -2.23
N ILE A 12 1.97 7.34 -2.70
CA ILE A 12 2.59 6.29 -1.90
C ILE A 12 4.07 6.18 -2.21
N ASP A 13 4.89 6.23 -1.17
CA ASP A 13 6.34 6.09 -1.25
C ASP A 13 6.82 5.08 -0.22
N GLY A 14 8.03 4.55 -0.39
CA GLY A 14 8.54 3.60 0.58
C GLY A 14 9.93 3.08 0.28
N THR A 15 10.40 2.21 1.17
CA THR A 15 11.73 1.62 1.13
C THR A 15 11.66 0.12 1.35
N TYR A 16 12.57 -0.60 0.69
CA TYR A 16 12.79 -2.01 0.90
C TYR A 16 14.16 -2.23 1.55
N SER A 17 14.21 -3.08 2.57
CA SER A 17 15.44 -3.51 3.24
C SER A 17 15.77 -4.94 2.85
N ASN A 18 16.90 -5.14 2.15
CA ASN A 18 17.43 -6.46 1.83
C ASN A 18 17.90 -7.24 3.08
N GLU A 19 18.24 -6.54 4.17
CA GLU A 19 18.72 -7.17 5.40
C GLU A 19 17.60 -7.84 6.18
N THR A 20 16.42 -7.24 6.16
CA THR A 20 15.26 -7.69 6.95
C THR A 20 14.14 -8.27 6.08
N ASN A 21 14.27 -8.19 4.75
CA ASN A 21 13.23 -8.47 3.78
C ASN A 21 11.92 -7.75 4.11
N ARG A 22 12.02 -6.48 4.55
CA ARG A 22 10.88 -5.65 4.95
C ARG A 22 10.66 -4.52 3.97
N ILE A 23 9.39 -4.24 3.70
CA ILE A 23 8.93 -3.05 3.00
C ILE A 23 8.22 -2.14 4.01
N GLY A 24 8.65 -0.88 4.06
CA GLY A 24 7.89 0.20 4.70
C GLY A 24 7.30 1.12 3.64
N LEU A 25 5.98 1.30 3.64
CA LEU A 25 5.28 2.23 2.75
C LEU A 25 4.57 3.30 3.57
N THR A 26 4.58 4.52 3.04
CA THR A 26 3.78 5.65 3.52
C THR A 26 2.84 6.07 2.41
N LYS A 27 1.54 5.93 2.67
CA LYS A 27 0.47 6.38 1.80
C LYS A 27 -0.09 7.69 2.34
N GLN A 28 -0.13 8.74 1.53
CA GLN A 28 -0.61 10.07 1.90
C GLN A 28 -1.86 10.40 1.08
N TYR A 29 -3.02 10.56 1.74
CA TYR A 29 -4.23 10.99 1.07
C TYR A 29 -4.22 12.50 0.78
N GLN A 30 -4.80 12.89 -0.35
CA GLN A 30 -5.00 14.28 -0.74
C GLN A 30 -6.37 14.78 -0.27
N ILE A 31 -6.39 15.84 0.54
CA ILE A 31 -7.62 16.48 1.02
C ILE A 31 -8.49 16.92 -0.16
N GLY A 32 -9.81 16.75 -0.02
CA GLY A 32 -10.79 17.19 -1.02
C GLY A 32 -11.04 16.16 -2.13
N THR A 33 -10.56 14.93 -1.98
CA THR A 33 -10.82 13.81 -2.89
C THR A 33 -11.54 12.67 -2.16
N GLY A 34 -12.35 11.88 -2.87
CA GLY A 34 -13.07 10.75 -2.28
C GLY A 34 -14.07 11.15 -1.17
N ASP A 35 -14.18 10.33 -0.13
CA ASP A 35 -15.12 10.54 0.98
C ASP A 35 -14.54 11.52 2.03
N PRO A 36 -15.10 12.73 2.18
CA PRO A 36 -14.59 13.73 3.12
C PRO A 36 -14.79 13.36 4.60
N SER A 37 -15.65 12.38 4.92
CA SER A 37 -15.81 11.90 6.29
C SER A 37 -14.65 11.01 6.75
N GLN A 38 -13.97 10.36 5.80
CA GLN A 38 -12.84 9.46 6.03
C GLN A 38 -11.50 10.08 5.60
N ASN A 39 -11.48 10.78 4.46
CA ASN A 39 -10.29 11.45 3.94
C ASN A 39 -10.02 12.78 4.65
N LEU A 40 -9.27 12.67 5.73
CA LEU A 40 -8.77 13.80 6.51
C LEU A 40 -7.40 14.30 6.03
N GLY A 41 -6.93 13.87 4.85
CA GLY A 41 -5.57 14.17 4.37
C GLY A 41 -4.48 13.49 5.20
N HIS A 42 -4.77 12.32 5.74
CA HIS A 42 -3.89 11.63 6.69
C HIS A 42 -2.94 10.65 6.00
N GLN A 43 -1.98 10.17 6.78
CA GLN A 43 -1.05 9.12 6.37
C GLN A 43 -1.50 7.76 6.86
N VAL A 44 -1.32 6.75 6.00
CA VAL A 44 -1.40 5.34 6.35
C VAL A 44 -0.01 4.76 6.21
N ILE A 45 0.50 4.17 7.29
CA ILE A 45 1.78 3.48 7.32
C ILE A 45 1.52 1.99 7.11
N ILE A 46 2.24 1.38 6.18
CA ILE A 46 2.16 -0.05 5.91
C ILE A 46 3.53 -0.65 6.14
N GLN A 47 3.60 -1.69 6.96
CA GLN A 47 4.82 -2.45 7.19
C GLN A 47 4.54 -3.91 6.94
N VAL A 48 5.30 -4.48 6.00
CA VAL A 48 5.19 -5.90 5.64
C VAL A 48 6.57 -6.53 5.56
N THR A 49 6.63 -7.82 5.89
CA THR A 49 7.84 -8.64 5.78
C THR A 49 7.57 -9.76 4.79
N TRP A 50 8.59 -10.15 4.03
CA TRP A 50 8.51 -11.30 3.15
C TRP A 50 8.23 -12.57 3.96
N ASN A 51 7.19 -13.31 3.57
CA ASN A 51 6.85 -14.61 4.12
C ASN A 51 7.14 -15.67 3.07
N GLU A 52 8.27 -16.37 3.21
CA GLU A 52 8.71 -17.42 2.29
C GLU A 52 7.72 -18.57 2.18
N LYS A 53 7.04 -18.94 3.28
CA LYS A 53 6.09 -20.06 3.31
C LYS A 53 4.89 -19.79 2.41
N ASN A 54 4.43 -18.54 2.38
CA ASN A 54 3.24 -18.13 1.63
C ASN A 54 3.60 -17.42 0.31
N ASN A 55 4.90 -17.25 0.02
CA ASN A 55 5.43 -16.53 -1.14
C ASN A 55 4.80 -15.13 -1.34
N GLN A 56 4.64 -14.39 -0.24
CA GLN A 56 4.00 -13.07 -0.24
C GLN A 56 4.52 -12.20 0.90
N PHE A 57 4.32 -10.88 0.79
CA PHE A 57 4.57 -9.97 1.90
C PHE A 57 3.36 -9.91 2.83
N GLU A 58 3.59 -9.98 4.14
CA GLU A 58 2.54 -9.93 5.16
C GLU A 58 2.92 -8.98 6.30
N GLY A 59 1.92 -8.32 6.88
CA GLY A 59 2.13 -7.44 8.02
C GLY A 59 0.89 -6.65 8.37
N LYS A 60 1.06 -5.37 8.68
CA LYS A 60 -0.01 -4.50 9.14
C LYS A 60 0.01 -3.14 8.47
N TRP A 61 -1.17 -2.55 8.37
CA TRP A 61 -1.34 -1.12 8.15
C TRP A 61 -1.71 -0.44 9.46
N TYR A 62 -1.37 0.84 9.57
CA TYR A 62 -1.62 1.69 10.73
C TYR A 62 -2.04 3.08 10.26
N VAL A 63 -3.03 3.65 10.93
CA VAL A 63 -3.45 5.04 10.72
C VAL A 63 -3.68 5.72 12.07
N GLN A 64 -3.18 6.95 12.15
CA GLN A 64 -3.34 7.80 13.32
C GLN A 64 -3.84 9.16 12.84
N THR A 65 -5.06 9.53 13.19
CA THR A 65 -5.60 10.87 12.94
C THR A 65 -6.09 11.49 14.25
N LYS A 66 -6.45 12.78 14.22
CA LYS A 66 -7.10 13.42 15.37
C LYS A 66 -8.47 12.83 15.72
N LYS A 67 -9.14 12.16 14.77
CA LYS A 67 -10.53 11.69 14.92
C LYS A 67 -10.63 10.18 15.15
N TYR A 68 -9.69 9.40 14.64
CA TYR A 68 -9.71 7.95 14.74
C TYR A 68 -8.31 7.35 14.60
N HIS A 69 -8.13 6.18 15.20
CA HIS A 69 -6.98 5.31 15.01
C HIS A 69 -7.46 3.97 14.47
N GLY A 70 -6.64 3.34 13.64
CA GLY A 70 -6.94 2.04 13.07
C GLY A 70 -5.67 1.28 12.77
N GLU A 71 -5.76 -0.04 12.89
CA GLU A 71 -4.76 -0.95 12.38
C GLU A 71 -5.43 -2.21 11.86
N GLY A 72 -4.75 -2.91 10.96
CA GLY A 72 -5.28 -4.16 10.42
C GLY A 72 -4.21 -4.94 9.68
N LYS A 73 -4.53 -6.19 9.36
CA LYS A 73 -3.65 -7.05 8.57
C LYS A 73 -3.54 -6.50 7.15
N PHE A 74 -2.36 -6.64 6.56
CA PHE A 74 -2.07 -6.25 5.19
C PHE A 74 -1.24 -7.33 4.49
N GLN A 75 -1.53 -7.59 3.21
CA GLN A 75 -0.81 -8.55 2.39
C GLN A 75 -0.52 -7.93 1.02
N LEU A 76 0.72 -8.06 0.54
CA LEU A 76 1.09 -7.73 -0.83
C LEU A 76 1.51 -9.03 -1.52
N LYS A 77 0.83 -9.36 -2.61
CA LYS A 77 1.06 -10.56 -3.42
C LYS A 77 1.38 -10.14 -4.83
N PHE A 78 2.29 -10.86 -5.47
CA PHE A 78 2.41 -10.77 -6.93
C PHE A 78 1.23 -11.50 -7.55
N ASP A 79 0.56 -10.84 -8.49
CA ASP A 79 -0.42 -11.49 -9.36
C ASP A 79 0.28 -11.77 -10.70
N GLU A 80 0.54 -13.06 -10.98
CA GLU A 80 1.23 -13.50 -12.20
C GLU A 80 0.41 -13.23 -13.48
N GLN A 81 -0.87 -12.87 -13.37
CA GLN A 81 -1.76 -12.66 -14.51
C GLN A 81 -1.54 -11.34 -15.27
N GLN A 82 -0.61 -10.47 -14.84
CA GLN A 82 -0.32 -9.19 -15.51
C GLN A 82 0.92 -9.21 -16.42
N GLN A 83 1.51 -10.38 -16.71
CA GLN A 83 2.51 -10.48 -17.78
C GLN A 83 1.78 -10.40 -19.14
N LEU A 84 1.70 -9.19 -19.71
CA LEU A 84 1.36 -9.04 -21.13
C LEU A 84 2.32 -9.91 -21.97
N PRO A 85 1.84 -10.64 -22.99
CA PRO A 85 2.72 -11.45 -23.83
C PRO A 85 3.78 -10.55 -24.49
N PRO A 86 5.02 -11.05 -24.68
CA PRO A 86 6.03 -10.30 -25.40
C PRO A 86 5.51 -10.07 -26.83
N TYR A 87 5.45 -8.80 -27.25
CA TYR A 87 5.06 -8.39 -28.60
C TYR A 87 5.77 -9.26 -29.65
N GLU A 88 5.03 -9.97 -30.49
CA GLU A 88 5.56 -10.57 -31.72
C GLU A 88 6.08 -9.45 -32.62
N LYS A 89 7.38 -9.49 -32.94
CA LYS A 89 7.95 -8.63 -33.98
C LYS A 89 7.43 -9.12 -35.33
N VAL A 90 6.70 -8.24 -36.03
CA VAL A 90 6.32 -8.39 -37.45
C VAL A 90 7.55 -8.15 -38.34
#